data_AF-A0A1H8EPQ9-F1
#
_entry.id   AF-A0A1H8EPQ9-F1
#
_cell.length_a   1.000
_cell.length_b   1.000
_cell.length_c   1.000
_cell.angle_alpha   90.00
_cell.angle_beta   90.00
_cell.angle_gamma   90.00
#
_symmetry.space_group_name_H-M   'P 1'
#
loop_
_entity.id
_entity.type
_entity.pdbx_description
1 polymer ?
#
loop_
_entity_poly.entity_id
_entity_poly.type
_entity_poly.pdbx_seq_one_letter_code
_entity_poly.pdbx_strand_id
1 'polypeptide(L)'
;MTKYSNEFKVKAIKMVLKGNSISHVAKILNMPDIAPLCRWISHYEHGGISQLLHKNRKYTPIFKQKVIEYKWLHHLSLNQTAAKFSIPKKELSYVEQLEQENYQLRMENDLLKKWHALMKQWEKEGRH
;
A
#
# COMPACT_ATOMS: atom_id res chain seq x y z
N MET A 1 15.73 15.02 6.19
CA MET A 1 15.74 15.89 4.99
C MET A 1 15.95 15.04 3.75
N THR A 2 15.27 15.32 2.64
CA THR A 2 15.60 14.64 1.37
C THR A 2 16.67 15.43 0.63
N LYS A 3 17.78 14.76 0.28
CA LYS A 3 18.97 15.34 -0.38
C LYS A 3 18.67 16.18 -1.63
N TYR A 4 17.55 15.92 -2.31
CA TYR A 4 17.15 16.60 -3.54
C TYR A 4 15.72 17.13 -3.45
N SER A 5 15.53 18.39 -3.86
CA SER A 5 14.22 19.06 -3.91
C SER A 5 13.34 18.47 -5.02
N ASN A 6 12.02 18.67 -4.91
CA ASN A 6 11.08 18.21 -5.93
C ASN A 6 11.34 18.89 -7.28
N GLU A 7 11.64 20.18 -7.28
CA GLU A 7 12.00 20.94 -8.48
C GLU A 7 13.25 20.38 -9.16
N PHE A 8 14.27 20.03 -8.37
CA PHE A 8 15.50 19.43 -8.88
C PHE A 8 15.23 18.10 -9.60
N LYS A 9 14.37 17.25 -9.02
CA LYS A 9 13.97 15.99 -9.65
C LYS A 9 13.24 16.19 -10.98
N VAL A 10 12.30 17.14 -11.03
CA VAL A 10 11.55 17.45 -12.27
C VAL A 10 12.50 17.98 -13.34
N LYS A 11 13.45 18.84 -12.98
CA LYS A 11 14.47 19.35 -13.91
C LYS A 11 15.30 18.20 -14.50
N ALA A 12 15.78 17.29 -13.66
CA ALA A 12 16.57 16.15 -14.12
C ALA A 12 15.80 15.26 -15.10
N ILE A 13 14.55 14.93 -14.78
CA ILE A 13 13.68 14.12 -15.64
C ILE A 13 13.40 14.82 -16.97
N LYS A 14 13.12 16.14 -16.97
CA LYS A 14 12.92 16.91 -18.20
C LYS A 14 14.15 16.87 -19.12
N MET A 15 15.36 16.87 -18.57
CA MET A 15 16.58 16.75 -19.38
C MET A 15 16.71 15.37 -20.03
N VAL A 16 16.39 14.31 -19.29
CA VAL A 16 16.38 12.93 -19.82
C VAL A 16 15.33 12.79 -20.93
N LEU A 17 14.13 13.32 -20.74
CA LEU A 17 13.06 13.30 -21.75
C LEU A 17 13.40 14.08 -23.03
N LYS A 18 14.31 15.06 -22.95
CA LYS A 18 14.86 15.77 -24.12
C LYS A 18 15.89 14.95 -24.91
N GLY A 19 16.16 13.70 -24.50
CA GLY A 19 17.10 12.81 -25.17
C GLY A 19 18.52 12.80 -24.58
N ASN A 20 18.75 13.46 -23.44
CA ASN A 20 20.06 13.41 -22.79
C ASN A 20 20.25 12.06 -22.09
N SER A 21 21.44 11.47 -22.21
CA SER A 21 21.77 10.24 -21.48
C SER A 21 21.80 10.48 -19.97
N ILE A 22 21.44 9.45 -19.20
CA ILE A 22 21.36 9.52 -17.73
C ILE A 22 22.71 9.96 -17.13
N SER A 23 23.81 9.40 -17.63
CA SER A 23 25.17 9.75 -17.21
C SER A 23 25.52 11.21 -17.51
N HIS A 24 25.05 11.74 -18.65
CA HIS A 24 25.28 13.13 -19.01
C HIS A 24 24.48 14.09 -18.11
N VAL A 25 23.22 13.76 -17.84
CA VAL A 25 22.37 14.56 -16.92
C VAL A 25 22.94 14.57 -15.51
N ALA A 26 23.42 13.42 -15.00
CA ALA A 26 24.07 13.35 -13.69
C ALA A 26 25.32 14.24 -13.61
N LYS A 27 26.14 14.28 -14.67
CA LYS A 27 27.31 15.18 -14.75
C LYS A 27 26.89 16.65 -14.78
N ILE A 28 25.94 17.05 -15.63
CA ILE A 28 25.47 18.45 -15.70
C ILE A 28 24.90 18.92 -14.36
N LEU A 29 24.19 18.04 -13.65
CA LEU A 29 23.58 18.36 -12.36
C LEU A 29 24.53 18.16 -11.17
N ASN A 30 25.81 17.87 -11.41
CA ASN A 30 26.82 17.60 -10.37
C ASN A 30 26.35 16.56 -9.35
N MET A 31 25.67 15.52 -9.82
CA MET A 31 25.25 14.39 -8.99
C MET A 31 26.41 13.41 -8.81
N PRO A 32 26.84 13.14 -7.58
CA PRO A 32 27.95 12.21 -7.32
C PRO A 32 27.61 10.75 -7.61
N ASP A 33 26.31 10.42 -7.70
CA ASP A 33 25.81 9.07 -7.98
C ASP A 33 24.65 9.16 -8.97
N ILE A 34 24.64 8.24 -9.94
CA ILE A 34 23.61 8.11 -10.98
C ILE A 34 22.39 7.33 -10.45
N ALA A 35 22.54 6.47 -9.44
CA ALA A 35 21.48 5.60 -8.94
C ALA A 35 20.19 6.33 -8.49
N PRO A 36 20.23 7.53 -7.89
CA PRO A 36 19.02 8.30 -7.59
C PRO A 36 18.27 8.72 -8.87
N LEU A 37 18.99 9.11 -9.92
CA LEU A 37 18.40 9.53 -11.19
C LEU A 37 17.74 8.34 -11.90
N CYS A 38 18.38 7.17 -11.93
CA CYS A 38 17.78 5.94 -12.45
C CYS A 38 16.47 5.60 -11.73
N ARG A 39 16.44 5.69 -10.39
CA ARG A 39 15.21 5.49 -9.61
C ARG A 39 14.11 6.50 -9.96
N TRP A 40 14.47 7.77 -10.13
CA TRP A 40 13.50 8.80 -10.51
C TRP A 40 12.89 8.54 -11.88
N ILE A 41 13.69 8.09 -12.85
CA ILE A 41 13.22 7.72 -14.18
C ILE A 41 12.25 6.55 -14.08
N SER A 42 12.63 5.48 -13.35
CA SER A 42 11.73 4.35 -13.12
C SER A 42 10.40 4.77 -12.47
N HIS A 43 10.44 5.62 -11.43
CA HIS A 43 9.21 6.14 -10.83
C HIS A 43 8.37 6.96 -11.82
N TYR A 44 9.02 7.78 -12.65
CA TYR A 44 8.34 8.59 -13.66
C TYR A 44 7.71 7.71 -14.76
N GLU A 45 8.40 6.67 -15.23
CA GLU A 45 7.86 5.74 -16.23
C GLU A 45 6.61 5.00 -15.73
N HIS A 46 6.56 4.68 -14.44
CA HIS A 46 5.43 3.97 -13.83
C HIS A 46 4.20 4.86 -13.50
N GLY A 47 4.30 6.19 -13.57
CA GLY A 47 3.14 7.05 -13.26
C GLY A 47 3.40 8.54 -13.22
N GLY A 48 4.33 9.00 -14.06
CA GLY A 48 4.63 10.41 -14.31
C GLY A 48 5.16 11.18 -13.11
N ILE A 49 4.98 12.51 -13.18
CA ILE A 49 5.43 13.46 -12.15
C ILE A 49 4.80 13.14 -10.78
N SER A 50 3.56 12.66 -10.79
CA SER A 50 2.86 12.22 -9.59
C SER A 50 3.62 11.12 -8.85
N GLN A 51 4.10 10.07 -9.52
CA GLN A 51 4.89 9.02 -8.85
C GLN A 51 6.29 9.52 -8.42
N LEU A 52 6.89 10.43 -9.18
CA LEU A 52 8.21 10.99 -8.87
C LEU A 52 8.24 11.82 -7.57
N LEU A 53 7.17 12.57 -7.30
CA LEU A 53 7.13 13.61 -6.28
C LEU A 53 6.42 13.21 -4.98
N HIS A 54 5.55 12.22 -5.00
CA HIS A 54 4.75 11.88 -3.82
C HIS A 54 5.56 11.16 -2.75
N LYS A 55 5.72 11.79 -1.59
CA LYS A 55 6.28 11.17 -0.36
C LYS A 55 5.20 10.78 0.65
N ASN A 56 4.01 11.34 0.55
CA ASN A 56 2.91 11.19 1.52
C ASN A 56 1.55 11.09 0.81
N ARG A 57 1.33 10.01 0.04
CA ARG A 57 -0.02 9.74 -0.48
C ARG A 57 -0.96 9.50 0.70
N LYS A 58 -2.00 10.33 0.82
CA LYS A 58 -3.13 10.02 1.69
C LYS A 58 -3.98 9.01 0.95
N TYR A 59 -4.09 7.80 1.49
CA TYR A 59 -4.94 6.76 0.95
C TYR A 59 -6.26 6.80 1.68
N THR A 60 -7.35 6.94 0.92
CA THR A 60 -8.69 6.89 1.51
C THR A 60 -8.94 5.50 2.12
N PRO A 61 -9.72 5.40 3.20
CA PRO A 61 -10.08 4.11 3.78
C PRO A 61 -10.67 3.14 2.75
N ILE A 62 -11.56 3.65 1.88
CA ILE A 62 -12.20 2.89 0.79
C ILE A 62 -11.15 2.32 -0.18
N PHE A 63 -10.13 3.11 -0.54
CA PHE A 63 -9.06 2.62 -1.41
C PHE A 63 -8.26 1.50 -0.73
N LYS A 64 -7.89 1.70 0.55
CA LYS A 64 -7.13 0.69 1.29
C LYS A 64 -7.89 -0.64 1.38
N GLN A 65 -9.20 -0.58 1.66
CA GLN A 65 -10.08 -1.74 1.69
C GLN A 65 -10.09 -2.47 0.34
N LYS A 66 -10.30 -1.75 -0.78
CA LYS A 66 -10.26 -2.36 -2.13
C LYS A 66 -8.92 -3.05 -2.45
N VAL A 67 -7.81 -2.49 -1.97
CA VAL A 67 -6.48 -3.09 -2.15
C VAL A 67 -6.35 -4.39 -1.36
N ILE A 68 -6.90 -4.44 -0.15
CA ILE A 68 -6.92 -5.67 0.66
C ILE A 68 -7.88 -6.71 0.06
N GLU A 69 -9.07 -6.33 -0.39
CA GLU A 69 -9.99 -7.21 -1.12
C GLU A 69 -9.32 -7.84 -2.34
N TYR A 70 -8.59 -7.03 -3.13
CA TYR A 70 -7.80 -7.51 -4.26
C TYR A 70 -6.72 -8.51 -3.84
N LYS A 71 -6.03 -8.27 -2.71
CA LYS A 71 -5.04 -9.19 -2.17
C LYS A 71 -5.66 -10.57 -1.92
N TRP A 72 -6.82 -10.61 -1.27
CA TRP A 72 -7.51 -11.87 -0.96
C TRP A 72 -7.98 -12.59 -2.22
N LEU A 73 -8.61 -11.85 -3.15
CA LEU A 73 -9.11 -12.40 -4.41
C LEU A 73 -8.02 -13.05 -5.27
N HIS A 74 -6.80 -12.49 -5.23
CA HIS A 74 -5.68 -12.95 -6.06
C HIS A 74 -4.60 -13.72 -5.28
N HIS A 75 -4.86 -14.06 -4.01
CA HIS A 75 -3.94 -14.80 -3.15
C HIS A 75 -2.52 -14.20 -3.09
N LEU A 76 -2.44 -12.87 -3.08
CA LEU A 76 -1.17 -12.15 -3.08
C LEU A 76 -0.64 -11.97 -1.65
N SER A 77 0.68 -11.88 -1.53
CA SER A 77 1.29 -11.37 -0.30
C SER A 77 1.07 -9.86 -0.16
N LEU A 78 1.18 -9.34 1.07
CA LEU A 78 1.19 -7.88 1.32
C LEU A 78 2.27 -7.17 0.52
N ASN A 79 3.45 -7.77 0.35
CA ASN A 79 4.57 -7.17 -0.37
C ASN A 79 4.27 -7.04 -1.87
N GLN A 80 3.72 -8.09 -2.49
CA GLN A 80 3.31 -8.07 -3.89
C GLN A 80 2.19 -7.05 -4.11
N THR A 81 1.21 -7.00 -3.20
CA THR A 81 0.09 -6.04 -3.25
C THR A 81 0.59 -4.60 -3.11
N ALA A 82 1.45 -4.34 -2.13
CA ALA A 82 2.07 -3.03 -1.90
C ALA A 82 2.82 -2.52 -3.13
N ALA A 83 3.62 -3.39 -3.76
CA ALA A 83 4.33 -3.06 -4.99
C ALA A 83 3.37 -2.74 -6.14
N LYS A 84 2.36 -3.58 -6.36
CA LYS A 84 1.37 -3.42 -7.43
C LYS A 84 0.62 -2.09 -7.35
N PHE A 85 0.16 -1.70 -6.15
CA PHE A 85 -0.61 -0.48 -5.95
C PHE A 85 0.25 0.74 -5.58
N SER A 86 1.58 0.60 -5.58
CA SER A 86 2.53 1.64 -5.15
C SER A 86 2.17 2.23 -3.78
N ILE A 87 1.73 1.38 -2.86
CA ILE A 87 1.31 1.74 -1.50
C ILE A 87 2.31 1.17 -0.48
N PRO A 88 2.81 1.96 0.48
CA PRO A 88 3.69 1.42 1.51
C PRO A 88 2.98 0.33 2.30
N LYS A 89 3.64 -0.80 2.56
CA LYS A 89 3.10 -1.90 3.37
C LYS A 89 2.49 -1.43 4.70
N LYS A 90 3.14 -0.46 5.36
CA LYS A 90 2.66 0.13 6.63
C LYS A 90 1.25 0.72 6.53
N GLU A 91 0.84 1.20 5.35
CA GLU A 91 -0.48 1.78 5.14
C GLU A 91 -1.57 0.70 5.01
N LEU A 92 -1.19 -0.53 4.65
CA LEU A 92 -2.05 -1.69 4.47
C LEU A 92 -2.11 -2.59 5.72
N SER A 93 -1.00 -2.69 6.47
CA SER A 93 -0.86 -3.61 7.61
C SER A 93 -1.95 -3.45 8.66
N TYR A 94 -2.32 -2.21 9.00
CA TYR A 94 -3.34 -1.94 10.02
C TYR A 94 -4.74 -2.35 9.54
N VAL A 95 -5.05 -2.14 8.24
CA VAL A 95 -6.34 -2.52 7.66
C VAL A 95 -6.47 -4.04 7.58
N GLU A 96 -5.41 -4.74 7.19
CA GLU A 96 -5.39 -6.21 7.16
C GLU A 96 -5.61 -6.81 8.57
N GLN A 97 -4.94 -6.25 9.59
CA GLN A 97 -5.12 -6.68 10.97
C GLN A 97 -6.57 -6.49 11.45
N LEU A 98 -7.17 -5.33 11.18
CA LEU A 98 -8.55 -5.06 11.54
C LEU A 98 -9.55 -5.98 10.83
N GLU A 99 -9.33 -6.32 9.56
CA GLU A 99 -10.19 -7.26 8.83
C GLU A 99 -10.08 -8.67 9.42
N GLN A 100 -8.87 -9.11 9.76
CA GLN A 100 -8.65 -10.40 10.41
C GLN A 100 -9.33 -10.45 11.78
N GLU A 101 -9.20 -9.40 12.58
CA GLU A 101 -9.87 -9.27 13.88
C GLU A 101 -11.40 -9.28 13.74
N ASN A 102 -11.94 -8.51 12.78
CA ASN A 102 -13.38 -8.52 12.48
C ASN A 102 -13.89 -9.92 12.11
N TYR A 103 -13.11 -10.68 11.34
CA TYR A 103 -13.47 -12.04 10.98
C TYR A 103 -13.52 -12.96 12.22
N GLN A 104 -12.52 -12.86 13.12
CA GLN A 104 -12.52 -13.62 14.36
C GLN A 104 -13.71 -13.26 15.26
N LEU A 105 -13.97 -11.97 15.46
CA LEU A 105 -15.09 -11.49 16.27
C LEU A 105 -16.45 -11.94 15.72
N ARG A 106 -16.62 -12.02 14.39
CA ARG A 106 -17.84 -12.56 13.79
C ARG A 106 -18.02 -14.03 14.10
N MET A 107 -16.95 -14.82 14.00
CA MET A 107 -16.97 -16.24 14.33
C MET A 107 -17.28 -16.47 15.82
N GLU A 108 -16.65 -15.71 16.73
CA GLU A 108 -16.93 -15.77 18.16
C GLU A 108 -18.39 -15.41 18.48
N ASN A 109 -18.90 -14.32 17.89
CA ASN A 109 -20.30 -13.94 18.03
C ASN A 109 -21.27 -15.03 17.57
N ASP A 110 -20.97 -15.70 16.46
CA ASP A 110 -21.79 -16.80 15.96
C ASP A 110 -21.77 -18.01 16.90
N LEU A 111 -20.62 -18.32 17.51
CA LEU A 111 -20.52 -19.35 18.55
C LEU A 111 -21.33 -18.99 19.79
N LEU A 112 -21.22 -17.75 20.28
CA LEU A 112 -21.98 -17.27 21.44
C LEU A 112 -23.49 -17.29 21.18
N LYS A 113 -23.95 -16.95 19.97
CA LYS A 113 -25.36 -17.06 19.59
C LYS A 113 -25.86 -18.50 19.60
N LYS A 114 -25.06 -19.44 19.07
CA LYS A 114 -25.39 -20.87 19.12
C LYS A 114 -25.44 -21.37 20.56
N TRP A 115 -24.50 -20.95 21.40
CA TRP A 115 -24.48 -21.29 22.82
C TRP A 115 -25.70 -20.76 23.55
N HIS A 116 -26.06 -19.48 23.37
CA HIS A 116 -27.29 -18.91 23.94
C HIS A 116 -28.55 -19.64 23.47
N ALA A 117 -28.62 -20.02 22.18
CA ALA A 117 -29.74 -20.78 21.66
C ALA A 117 -29.85 -22.16 22.34
N LEU A 118 -28.72 -22.85 22.55
CA LEU A 118 -28.68 -24.12 23.27
C LEU A 118 -29.10 -23.95 24.72
N MET A 119 -28.57 -22.97 25.45
CA MET A 119 -28.96 -22.72 26.85
C MET A 119 -30.46 -22.47 26.99
N LYS A 120 -31.02 -21.64 26.11
CA LYS A 120 -32.46 -21.38 26.07
C LYS A 120 -33.30 -22.64 25.78
N GLN A 121 -32.76 -23.55 24.96
CA GLN A 121 -33.41 -24.82 24.66
C GLN A 121 -33.34 -25.77 25.86
N TRP A 122 -32.19 -25.84 26.54
CA TRP A 122 -32.00 -26.62 27.76
C TRP A 122 -32.93 -26.17 28.90
N GLU A 123 -33.09 -24.86 29.12
CA GLU A 123 -34.03 -24.30 30.10
C GLU A 123 -35.49 -24.68 29.78
N LYS A 124 -35.88 -24.64 28.51
CA LYS A 124 -37.23 -25.02 28.07
C LYS A 124 -37.52 -26.51 28.21
N GLU A 125 -36.49 -27.35 28.10
CA GLU A 125 -36.60 -28.80 28.23
C GLU A 125 -36.68 -29.26 29.70
N GLY A 126 -36.65 -28.33 30.67
CA GLY A 126 -36.90 -28.63 32.09
C GLY A 126 -35.87 -29.55 32.75
N ARG A 127 -34.69 -29.71 32.13
CA ARG A 127 -33.58 -30.47 32.70
C ARG A 127 -32.85 -29.60 33.73
N HIS A 128 -33.33 -29.63 34.97
CA HIS A 128 -32.59 -29.14 36.14
C HIS A 128 -31.45 -30.10 36.50
#